data_AF-A0A8B6GFY5-F1
#
_entry.id   AF-A0A8B6GFY5-F1
#
_cell.length_a   1.000
_cell.length_b   1.000
_cell.length_c   1.000
_cell.angle_alpha   90.00
_cell.angle_beta   90.00
_cell.angle_gamma   90.00
#
_symmetry.space_group_name_H-M   'P 1'
#
loop_
_entity.id
_entity.type
_entity.pdbx_description
1 polymer ?
#
loop_
_entity_poly.entity_id
_entity_poly.type
_entity_poly.pdbx_seq_one_letter_code
_entity_poly.pdbx_strand_id
1 'polypeptide(L)'
;MMLILIKVNNDILDEDVIKIVDMQMVAEMPLGTTVKSFVFSFIGVFFLELVTGIFGIWGVIGRKKRVLAVNVLMSSIMIVVYFIYIVLLSIIYDKKADLKETLKNYTSAYQTYFRQSTYLTVYQDQVNTFETFLKKLGCNNSDPEIYNCGSVYVKKLDTYLEIYIGVIVTCIVCQVITIVAAEYTFRKLEFKEKKSIISKNTSYILLSLKHGIFRSFIIFIKGNWKRSKVVVASVILKINSLAAGVGLLVLGLTLIGDVFISDGSLKHIFYKLQFYCYYFYDILAGLAAASVVIGILTTSTAVLGLVGSWKKSPRILVTSSVFSLALHIPRFIAVILWIVFIKKINSDMKFQLELQQSGYFYKDKGNTITEKWNNMIMTLQCCGVNYYNDTYDTKGKEFCCKNAHPSILDSNTSSTHASELLDNYFGGCGGYKTETCADAILFKTRMFVGWFLAFAFLQIVLEIIGVIFVNKEYSVIMLTERTEKSLGEALNSKSILFRKIFRGVKLFCVSNCKR
;
A
#
# COMPACT_ATOMS: atom_id res chain seq x y z
N MET A 1 -6.50 -10.04 -14.80
CA MET A 1 -6.22 -8.88 -13.91
C MET A 1 -4.79 -8.40 -14.04
N MET A 2 -3.75 -9.18 -13.69
CA MET A 2 -2.35 -8.74 -13.79
C MET A 2 -1.95 -8.24 -15.19
N LEU A 3 -2.36 -8.94 -16.26
CA LEU A 3 -2.14 -8.47 -17.64
C LEU A 3 -2.86 -7.15 -17.97
N ILE A 4 -4.01 -6.90 -17.35
CA ILE A 4 -4.75 -5.63 -17.51
C ILE A 4 -4.01 -4.53 -16.76
N LEU A 5 -3.52 -4.79 -15.54
CA LEU A 5 -2.69 -3.85 -14.79
C LEU A 5 -1.39 -3.51 -15.53
N ILE A 6 -0.72 -4.50 -16.12
CA ILE A 6 0.48 -4.30 -16.94
C ILE A 6 0.16 -3.48 -18.19
N LYS A 7 -0.97 -3.77 -18.86
CA LYS A 7 -1.39 -3.02 -20.04
C LYS A 7 -1.76 -1.58 -19.71
N VAL A 8 -2.51 -1.34 -18.62
CA VAL A 8 -2.77 -0.01 -18.07
C VAL A 8 -1.46 0.71 -17.76
N ASN A 9 -0.52 0.00 -17.14
CA ASN A 9 0.76 0.55 -16.77
C ASN A 9 1.54 1.03 -18.01
N ASN A 10 1.57 0.20 -19.04
CA ASN A 10 2.33 0.48 -20.26
C ASN A 10 1.63 1.49 -21.19
N ASP A 11 0.30 1.56 -21.17
CA ASP A 11 -0.47 2.43 -22.08
C ASP A 11 -0.79 3.81 -21.48
N ILE A 12 -0.95 3.93 -20.15
CA ILE A 12 -1.37 5.17 -19.47
C ILE A 12 -0.37 5.66 -18.43
N LEU A 13 0.25 4.75 -17.66
CA LEU A 13 1.11 5.11 -16.53
C LEU A 13 2.59 5.12 -16.90
N ASP A 14 2.89 5.49 -18.14
CA ASP A 14 4.26 5.80 -18.49
C ASP A 14 4.75 6.95 -17.61
N GLU A 15 6.01 6.92 -17.17
CA GLU A 15 6.57 7.95 -16.28
C GLU A 15 6.37 9.35 -16.87
N ASP A 16 6.52 9.45 -18.18
CA ASP A 16 6.28 10.64 -18.98
C ASP A 16 4.87 11.20 -18.83
N VAL A 17 3.86 10.33 -18.86
CA VAL A 17 2.45 10.70 -18.72
C VAL A 17 2.14 11.09 -17.29
N ILE A 18 2.70 10.35 -16.33
CA ILE A 18 2.51 10.64 -14.90
C ILE A 18 3.04 12.02 -14.56
N LYS A 19 4.21 12.42 -15.07
CA LYS A 19 4.77 13.77 -14.86
C LYS A 19 3.82 14.87 -15.31
N ILE A 20 3.17 14.70 -16.46
CA ILE A 20 2.22 15.69 -17.01
C ILE A 20 0.94 15.71 -16.14
N VAL A 21 0.41 14.54 -15.80
CA VAL A 21 -0.83 14.42 -15.00
C VAL A 21 -0.62 14.90 -13.55
N ASP A 22 0.59 14.76 -13.01
CA ASP A 22 0.98 15.23 -11.67
C ASP A 22 0.96 16.75 -11.51
N MET A 23 0.92 17.50 -12.62
CA MET A 23 0.66 18.94 -12.56
C MET A 23 -0.76 19.24 -12.03
N GLN A 24 -1.67 18.26 -12.00
CA GLN A 24 -2.99 18.40 -11.39
C GLN A 24 -2.99 17.89 -9.95
N MET A 25 -3.43 18.75 -9.04
CA MET A 25 -3.62 18.43 -7.62
C MET A 25 -5.08 18.02 -7.39
N VAL A 26 -5.32 16.84 -6.83
CA VAL A 26 -6.63 16.41 -6.31
C VAL A 26 -6.50 16.22 -4.82
N ALA A 27 -7.21 17.05 -4.04
CA ALA A 27 -7.10 17.05 -2.57
C ALA A 27 -5.63 17.14 -2.08
N GLU A 28 -4.86 18.05 -2.68
CA GLU A 28 -3.42 18.27 -2.41
C GLU A 28 -2.49 17.10 -2.81
N MET A 29 -3.02 16.07 -3.47
CA MET A 29 -2.23 14.95 -3.99
C MET A 29 -2.05 15.07 -5.51
N PRO A 30 -0.84 14.83 -6.04
CA PRO A 30 -0.60 14.79 -7.48
C PRO A 30 -1.34 13.62 -8.11
N LEU A 31 -2.17 13.91 -9.13
CA LEU A 31 -3.14 12.98 -9.67
C LEU A 31 -2.50 11.75 -10.32
N GLY A 32 -1.43 11.92 -11.10
CA GLY A 32 -0.76 10.82 -11.81
C GLY A 32 -0.17 9.80 -10.84
N THR A 33 0.55 10.27 -9.83
CA THR A 33 1.12 9.47 -8.74
C THR A 33 0.02 8.83 -7.91
N THR A 34 -1.11 9.51 -7.69
CA THR A 34 -2.28 8.91 -7.03
C THR A 34 -2.82 7.75 -7.85
N VAL A 35 -3.08 7.92 -9.15
CA VAL A 35 -3.55 6.86 -10.04
C VAL A 35 -2.53 5.71 -10.12
N LYS A 36 -1.23 6.02 -10.24
CA LYS A 36 -0.14 5.03 -10.22
C LYS A 36 -0.19 4.21 -8.93
N SER A 37 -0.27 4.89 -7.78
CA SER A 37 -0.36 4.28 -6.45
C SER A 37 -1.58 3.37 -6.32
N PHE A 38 -2.73 3.79 -6.84
CA PHE A 38 -3.92 2.94 -6.91
C PHE A 38 -3.65 1.65 -7.68
N VAL A 39 -3.09 1.76 -8.89
CA VAL A 39 -2.79 0.60 -9.74
C VAL A 39 -1.79 -0.35 -9.07
N PHE A 40 -0.74 0.15 -8.43
CA PHE A 40 0.21 -0.70 -7.70
C PHE A 40 -0.38 -1.30 -6.43
N SER A 41 -1.24 -0.58 -5.71
CA SER A 41 -1.90 -1.10 -4.51
C SER A 41 -2.76 -2.34 -4.83
N PHE A 42 -3.36 -2.41 -6.03
CA PHE A 42 -4.09 -3.58 -6.50
C PHE A 42 -3.23 -4.84 -6.59
N ILE A 43 -1.92 -4.72 -6.82
CA ILE A 43 -1.00 -5.87 -6.80
C ILE A 43 -0.93 -6.45 -5.39
N GLY A 44 -0.81 -5.60 -4.36
CA GLY A 44 -0.84 -6.03 -2.97
C GLY A 44 -2.16 -6.69 -2.57
N VAL A 45 -3.29 -6.09 -2.96
CA VAL A 45 -4.64 -6.64 -2.75
C VAL A 45 -4.79 -7.99 -3.45
N PHE A 46 -4.26 -8.15 -4.66
CA PHE A 46 -4.28 -9.41 -5.39
C PHE A 46 -3.50 -10.53 -4.68
N PHE A 47 -2.37 -10.22 -4.06
CA PHE A 47 -1.66 -11.21 -3.24
C PHE A 47 -2.49 -11.64 -2.03
N LEU A 48 -3.17 -10.70 -1.36
CA LEU A 48 -4.09 -11.04 -0.27
C LEU A 48 -5.22 -11.93 -0.75
N GLU A 49 -5.83 -11.62 -1.90
CA GLU A 49 -6.84 -12.46 -2.55
C GLU A 49 -6.36 -13.89 -2.79
N LEU A 50 -5.17 -14.03 -3.37
CA LEU A 50 -4.59 -15.34 -3.65
C LEU A 50 -4.39 -16.15 -2.37
N VAL A 51 -3.90 -15.52 -1.30
CA VAL A 51 -3.77 -16.13 0.02
C VAL A 51 -5.14 -16.55 0.56
N THR A 52 -6.16 -15.69 0.49
CA THR A 52 -7.53 -16.04 0.94
C THR A 52 -8.09 -17.21 0.13
N GLY A 53 -7.96 -17.20 -1.19
CA GLY A 53 -8.40 -18.29 -2.07
C GLY A 53 -7.74 -19.62 -1.72
N ILE A 54 -6.43 -19.63 -1.46
CA ILE A 54 -5.72 -20.84 -1.00
C ILE A 54 -6.29 -21.35 0.33
N PHE A 55 -6.56 -20.47 1.30
CA PHE A 55 -7.20 -20.86 2.56
C PHE A 55 -8.62 -21.41 2.35
N GLY A 56 -9.40 -20.79 1.46
CA GLY A 56 -10.73 -21.27 1.07
C GLY A 56 -10.68 -22.70 0.52
N ILE A 57 -9.85 -22.93 -0.50
CA ILE A 57 -9.66 -24.25 -1.13
C ILE A 57 -9.15 -25.26 -0.10
N TRP A 58 -8.14 -24.90 0.70
CA TRP A 58 -7.59 -25.79 1.72
C TRP A 58 -8.62 -26.14 2.80
N GLY A 59 -9.47 -25.19 3.18
CA GLY A 59 -10.56 -25.44 4.12
C GLY A 59 -11.61 -26.41 3.56
N VAL A 60 -11.96 -26.28 2.28
CA VAL A 60 -12.91 -27.16 1.59
C VAL A 60 -12.33 -28.58 1.44
N ILE A 61 -11.13 -28.71 0.88
CA ILE A 61 -10.47 -30.01 0.66
C ILE A 61 -10.15 -30.69 1.98
N GLY A 62 -9.55 -29.95 2.91
CA GLY A 62 -9.19 -30.46 4.23
C GLY A 62 -10.39 -30.75 5.14
N ARG A 63 -11.60 -30.34 4.73
CA ARG A 63 -12.84 -30.45 5.52
C ARG A 63 -12.70 -29.86 6.92
N LYS A 64 -11.89 -28.82 7.07
CA LYS A 64 -11.57 -28.20 8.37
C LYS A 64 -12.46 -26.97 8.58
N LYS A 65 -13.52 -27.14 9.39
CA LYS A 65 -14.47 -26.07 9.77
C LYS A 65 -13.81 -24.74 10.16
N ARG A 66 -12.70 -24.82 10.90
CA ARG A 66 -11.97 -23.63 11.37
C ARG A 66 -11.30 -22.84 10.24
N VAL A 67 -10.70 -23.55 9.28
CA VAL A 67 -10.06 -22.92 8.12
C VAL A 67 -11.11 -22.21 7.26
N LEU A 68 -12.29 -22.82 7.13
CA LEU A 68 -13.42 -22.21 6.44
C LEU A 68 -13.91 -20.92 7.12
N ALA A 69 -14.00 -20.91 8.46
CA ALA A 69 -14.42 -19.73 9.21
C ALA A 69 -13.43 -18.57 9.07
N VAL A 70 -12.13 -18.88 9.06
CA VAL A 70 -11.06 -17.90 8.77
C VAL A 70 -11.21 -17.34 7.37
N ASN A 71 -11.43 -18.21 6.37
CA ASN A 71 -11.62 -17.77 5.00
C ASN A 71 -12.78 -16.77 4.89
N VAL A 72 -13.93 -17.08 5.50
CA VAL A 72 -15.08 -16.17 5.54
C VAL A 72 -14.74 -14.83 6.20
N LEU A 73 -13.98 -14.84 7.30
CA LEU A 73 -13.56 -13.61 7.97
C LEU A 73 -12.65 -12.76 7.07
N MET A 74 -11.64 -13.37 6.47
CA MET A 74 -10.70 -12.67 5.59
C MET A 74 -11.42 -12.12 4.35
N SER A 75 -12.26 -12.92 3.70
CA SER A 75 -13.14 -12.50 2.60
C SER A 75 -14.03 -11.31 2.99
N SER A 76 -14.56 -11.30 4.21
CA SER A 76 -15.40 -10.19 4.70
C SER A 76 -14.60 -8.90 4.86
N ILE A 77 -13.35 -8.98 5.34
CA ILE A 77 -12.43 -7.84 5.44
C ILE A 77 -12.10 -7.31 4.04
N MET A 78 -11.81 -8.21 3.09
CA MET A 78 -11.53 -7.82 1.70
C MET A 78 -12.70 -7.08 1.05
N ILE A 79 -13.94 -7.47 1.32
CA ILE A 79 -15.13 -6.73 0.86
C ILE A 79 -15.10 -5.28 1.35
N VAL A 80 -14.79 -5.03 2.63
CA VAL A 80 -14.67 -3.66 3.17
C VAL A 80 -13.56 -2.88 2.47
N VAL A 81 -12.41 -3.52 2.25
CA VAL A 81 -11.30 -2.90 1.51
C VAL A 81 -11.74 -2.52 0.10
N TYR A 82 -12.47 -3.38 -0.61
CA TYR A 82 -13.01 -3.07 -1.94
C TYR A 82 -14.02 -1.93 -1.93
N PHE A 83 -14.87 -1.83 -0.90
CA PHE A 83 -15.75 -0.67 -0.75
C PHE A 83 -14.98 0.64 -0.62
N ILE A 84 -13.88 0.64 0.15
CA ILE A 84 -13.00 1.82 0.26
C ILE A 84 -12.40 2.16 -1.12
N TYR A 85 -11.94 1.17 -1.88
CA TYR A 85 -11.45 1.38 -3.26
C TYR A 85 -12.51 1.97 -4.18
N ILE A 86 -13.77 1.48 -4.11
CA ILE A 86 -14.88 2.03 -4.91
C ILE A 86 -15.12 3.50 -4.55
N VAL A 87 -15.14 3.84 -3.26
CA VAL A 87 -15.33 5.23 -2.81
C VAL A 87 -14.22 6.13 -3.34
N LEU A 88 -12.97 5.69 -3.22
CA LEU A 88 -11.81 6.44 -3.71
C LEU A 88 -11.82 6.61 -5.23
N LEU A 89 -12.14 5.56 -5.98
CA LEU A 89 -12.30 5.64 -7.44
C LEU A 89 -13.47 6.53 -7.84
N SER A 90 -14.54 6.57 -7.05
CA SER A 90 -15.68 7.46 -7.30
C SER A 90 -15.28 8.94 -7.17
N ILE A 91 -14.42 9.28 -6.21
CA ILE A 91 -13.87 10.64 -6.06
C ILE A 91 -13.03 11.01 -7.29
N ILE A 92 -12.19 10.08 -7.77
CA ILE A 92 -11.38 10.30 -8.99
C ILE A 92 -12.30 10.44 -10.21
N TYR A 93 -13.36 9.65 -10.29
CA TYR A 93 -14.33 9.69 -11.38
C TYR A 93 -15.09 11.03 -11.45
N ASP A 94 -15.48 11.58 -10.30
CA ASP A 94 -16.15 12.89 -10.21
C ASP A 94 -15.25 14.02 -10.75
N LYS A 95 -13.94 13.91 -10.51
CA LYS A 95 -12.92 14.88 -10.97
C LYS A 95 -12.57 14.78 -12.46
N LYS A 96 -13.18 13.85 -13.22
CA LYS A 96 -12.82 13.64 -14.63
C LYS A 96 -13.17 14.83 -15.54
N ALA A 97 -14.24 15.56 -15.24
CA ALA A 97 -14.67 16.70 -16.04
C ALA A 97 -13.63 17.83 -15.97
N ASP A 98 -13.18 18.15 -14.76
CA ASP A 98 -12.10 19.11 -14.50
C ASP A 98 -10.82 18.70 -15.27
N LEU A 99 -10.45 17.42 -15.22
CA LEU A 99 -9.27 16.92 -15.92
C LEU A 99 -9.37 17.09 -17.45
N LYS A 100 -10.56 16.84 -18.03
CA LYS A 100 -10.80 17.03 -19.46
C LYS A 100 -10.61 18.48 -19.88
N GLU A 101 -11.14 19.41 -19.10
CA GLU A 101 -11.03 20.84 -19.37
C GLU A 101 -9.58 21.31 -19.24
N THR A 102 -8.87 20.88 -18.19
CA THR A 102 -7.45 21.21 -18.01
C THR A 102 -6.60 20.67 -19.15
N LEU A 103 -6.77 19.41 -19.55
CA LEU A 103 -6.04 18.84 -20.69
C LEU A 103 -6.33 19.62 -21.98
N LYS A 104 -7.59 20.01 -22.22
CA LYS A 104 -7.95 20.82 -23.38
C LYS A 104 -7.22 22.17 -23.38
N ASN A 105 -7.21 22.87 -22.24
CA ASN A 105 -6.52 24.15 -22.09
C ASN A 105 -5.00 23.99 -22.29
N TYR A 106 -4.42 22.93 -21.74
CA TYR A 106 -3.00 22.63 -21.87
C TYR A 106 -2.59 22.30 -23.30
N THR A 107 -3.40 21.50 -24.01
CA THR A 107 -3.15 21.14 -25.42
C THR A 107 -3.25 22.37 -26.32
N SER A 108 -4.25 23.24 -26.07
CA SER A 108 -4.43 24.49 -26.80
C SER A 108 -3.26 25.45 -26.57
N ALA A 109 -2.80 25.59 -25.33
CA ALA A 109 -1.62 26.37 -25.02
C ALA A 109 -0.39 25.77 -25.73
N TYR A 110 -0.12 24.48 -25.56
CA TYR A 110 1.01 23.81 -26.20
C TYR A 110 1.07 24.09 -27.71
N GLN A 111 -0.04 23.92 -28.44
CA GLN A 111 -0.08 24.19 -29.89
C GLN A 111 0.19 25.65 -30.26
N THR A 112 -0.39 26.59 -29.50
CA THR A 112 -0.26 28.03 -29.80
C THR A 112 1.19 28.48 -29.70
N TYR A 113 1.91 27.96 -28.72
CA TYR A 113 3.28 28.37 -28.43
C TYR A 113 4.34 27.58 -29.19
N PHE A 114 4.18 26.26 -29.36
CA PHE A 114 5.19 25.44 -30.04
C PHE A 114 5.26 25.68 -31.54
N ARG A 115 4.14 26.04 -32.18
CA ARG A 115 4.13 26.30 -33.63
C ARG A 115 4.88 27.58 -34.01
N GLN A 116 5.14 28.46 -33.04
CA GLN A 116 5.85 29.73 -33.25
C GLN A 116 7.32 29.73 -32.80
N SER A 117 7.74 28.79 -31.93
CA SER A 117 9.12 28.73 -31.44
C SER A 117 9.93 27.66 -32.18
N THR A 118 10.82 28.10 -33.08
CA THR A 118 11.80 27.24 -33.76
C THR A 118 13.08 27.03 -32.95
N TYR A 119 13.15 27.45 -31.66
CA TYR A 119 14.44 27.73 -31.00
C TYR A 119 14.67 27.19 -29.57
N LEU A 120 13.78 26.39 -28.96
CA LEU A 120 14.03 25.87 -27.58
C LEU A 120 14.68 24.50 -27.49
N THR A 121 16.01 24.50 -27.43
CA THR A 121 16.76 23.34 -26.94
C THR A 121 16.44 23.01 -25.48
N VAL A 122 15.99 23.97 -24.67
CA VAL A 122 15.80 23.83 -23.21
C VAL A 122 14.52 23.06 -22.83
N TYR A 123 13.52 23.02 -23.70
CA TYR A 123 12.29 22.24 -23.47
C TYR A 123 12.19 21.02 -24.36
N GLN A 124 13.22 20.74 -25.15
CA GLN A 124 13.21 19.65 -26.11
C GLN A 124 12.85 18.34 -25.42
N ASP A 125 13.30 18.09 -24.19
CA ASP A 125 12.95 16.88 -23.45
C ASP A 125 11.46 16.81 -23.10
N GLN A 126 10.89 17.86 -22.50
CA GLN A 126 9.45 17.90 -22.17
C GLN A 126 8.55 17.82 -23.40
N VAL A 127 9.01 18.41 -24.50
CA VAL A 127 8.31 18.44 -25.79
C VAL A 127 8.37 17.07 -26.41
N ASN A 128 9.54 16.44 -26.45
CA ASN A 128 9.70 15.07 -26.91
C ASN A 128 8.86 14.13 -26.04
N THR A 129 8.81 14.34 -24.72
CA THR A 129 7.96 13.62 -23.78
C THR A 129 6.48 13.81 -24.11
N PHE A 130 6.03 15.04 -24.35
CA PHE A 130 4.64 15.35 -24.69
C PHE A 130 4.25 14.85 -26.09
N GLU A 131 5.12 14.98 -27.09
CA GLU A 131 4.93 14.40 -28.42
C GLU A 131 4.91 12.88 -28.37
N THR A 132 5.78 12.27 -27.57
CA THR A 132 5.77 10.82 -27.35
C THR A 132 4.46 10.40 -26.69
N PHE A 133 3.94 11.19 -25.74
CA PHE A 133 2.63 10.99 -25.15
C PHE A 133 1.50 11.11 -26.19
N LEU A 134 1.46 12.19 -26.97
CA LEU A 134 0.47 12.37 -28.04
C LEU A 134 0.52 11.23 -29.06
N LYS A 135 1.72 10.83 -29.48
CA LYS A 135 1.94 9.71 -30.39
C LYS A 135 1.45 8.39 -29.81
N LYS A 136 1.69 8.11 -28.53
CA LYS A 136 1.14 6.93 -27.81
C LYS A 136 -0.39 6.98 -27.70
N LEU A 137 -0.97 8.18 -27.65
CA LEU A 137 -2.42 8.35 -27.74
C LEU A 137 -2.98 8.13 -29.14
N GLY A 138 -2.12 8.00 -30.16
CA GLY A 138 -2.53 7.89 -31.56
C GLY A 138 -2.83 9.24 -32.19
N CYS A 139 -2.38 10.34 -31.57
CA CYS A 139 -2.50 11.68 -32.10
C CYS A 139 -1.28 12.02 -32.94
N ASN A 140 -1.44 12.09 -34.26
CA ASN A 140 -0.38 12.55 -35.15
C ASN A 140 -0.41 14.08 -35.31
N ASN A 141 0.77 14.69 -35.29
CA ASN A 141 0.96 16.14 -35.43
C ASN A 141 0.46 16.73 -36.77
N SER A 142 0.16 15.88 -37.74
CA SER A 142 -0.30 16.26 -39.08
C SER A 142 -1.80 16.52 -39.18
N ASP A 143 -2.59 16.06 -38.22
CA ASP A 143 -4.05 16.22 -38.28
C ASP A 143 -4.52 17.52 -37.61
N PRO A 144 -5.36 18.34 -38.27
CA PRO A 144 -5.97 19.52 -37.65
C PRO A 144 -6.88 19.19 -36.45
N GLU A 145 -7.15 17.90 -36.19
CA GLU A 145 -7.97 17.41 -35.08
C GLU A 145 -7.21 17.18 -33.75
N ILE A 146 -5.97 17.65 -33.60
CA ILE A 146 -5.22 17.53 -32.33
C ILE A 146 -5.99 18.08 -31.11
N TYR A 147 -6.93 19.03 -31.31
CA TYR A 147 -7.84 19.51 -30.27
C TYR A 147 -8.68 18.39 -29.62
N ASN A 148 -8.87 17.26 -30.30
CA ASN A 148 -9.59 16.10 -29.81
C ASN A 148 -8.71 15.12 -29.00
N CYS A 149 -7.39 15.31 -28.91
CA CYS A 149 -6.51 14.39 -28.18
C CYS A 149 -6.82 14.27 -26.70
N GLY A 150 -7.19 15.38 -26.05
CA GLY A 150 -7.68 15.36 -24.67
C GLY A 150 -8.94 14.48 -24.53
N SER A 151 -9.82 14.47 -25.54
CA SER A 151 -10.99 13.60 -25.55
C SER A 151 -10.62 12.12 -25.73
N VAL A 152 -9.59 11.81 -26.53
CA VAL A 152 -9.07 10.44 -26.70
C VAL A 152 -8.46 9.94 -25.39
N TYR A 153 -7.66 10.77 -24.70
CA TYR A 153 -7.10 10.43 -23.39
C TYR A 153 -8.20 10.19 -22.37
N VAL A 154 -9.15 11.12 -22.24
CA VAL A 154 -10.27 10.99 -21.30
C VAL A 154 -11.11 9.76 -21.61
N LYS A 155 -11.35 9.45 -22.89
CA LYS A 155 -12.06 8.24 -23.30
C LYS A 155 -11.30 6.97 -22.91
N LYS A 156 -9.97 6.94 -23.10
CA LYS A 156 -9.13 5.84 -22.63
C LYS A 156 -9.24 5.73 -21.12
N LEU A 157 -9.01 6.81 -20.37
CA LEU A 157 -9.09 6.84 -18.91
C LEU A 157 -10.45 6.36 -18.39
N ASP A 158 -11.55 6.79 -19.01
CA ASP A 158 -12.92 6.35 -18.71
C ASP A 158 -13.07 4.84 -18.92
N THR A 159 -12.59 4.33 -20.06
CA THR A 159 -12.58 2.89 -20.37
C THR A 159 -11.82 2.11 -19.30
N TYR A 160 -10.67 2.61 -18.85
CA TYR A 160 -9.89 1.94 -17.82
C TYR A 160 -10.54 2.03 -16.45
N LEU A 161 -11.06 3.19 -16.04
CA LEU A 161 -11.80 3.35 -14.79
C LEU A 161 -13.02 2.42 -14.74
N GLU A 162 -13.77 2.31 -15.84
CA GLU A 162 -14.87 1.36 -15.97
C GLU A 162 -14.40 -0.09 -15.85
N ILE A 163 -13.29 -0.46 -16.50
CA ILE A 163 -12.69 -1.80 -16.35
C ILE A 163 -12.28 -2.03 -14.90
N TYR A 164 -11.66 -1.06 -14.22
CA TYR A 164 -11.25 -1.18 -12.82
C TYR A 164 -12.45 -1.36 -11.90
N ILE A 165 -13.48 -0.53 -12.03
CA ILE A 165 -14.72 -0.66 -11.27
C ILE A 165 -15.35 -2.03 -11.54
N GLY A 166 -15.40 -2.46 -12.80
CA GLY A 166 -15.92 -3.78 -13.19
C GLY A 166 -15.13 -4.94 -12.55
N VAL A 167 -13.80 -4.84 -12.52
CA VAL A 167 -12.93 -5.83 -11.86
C VAL A 167 -13.18 -5.85 -10.36
N ILE A 168 -13.27 -4.70 -9.69
CA ILE A 168 -13.54 -4.63 -8.25
C ILE A 168 -14.92 -5.19 -7.91
N VAL A 169 -15.95 -4.82 -8.67
CA VAL A 169 -17.30 -5.36 -8.50
C VAL A 169 -17.30 -6.87 -8.70
N THR A 170 -16.58 -7.37 -9.72
CA THR A 170 -16.40 -8.82 -9.94
C THR A 170 -15.69 -9.48 -8.75
N CYS A 171 -14.65 -8.85 -8.19
CA CYS A 171 -13.99 -9.34 -6.99
C CYS A 171 -14.94 -9.39 -5.78
N ILE A 172 -15.77 -8.37 -5.56
CA ILE A 172 -16.78 -8.36 -4.50
C ILE A 172 -17.77 -9.52 -4.71
N VAL A 173 -18.28 -9.70 -5.93
CA VAL A 173 -19.21 -10.81 -6.26
C VAL A 173 -18.54 -12.17 -6.01
N CYS A 174 -17.29 -12.35 -6.47
CA CYS A 174 -16.51 -13.57 -6.22
C CYS A 174 -16.30 -13.82 -4.72
N GLN A 175 -16.07 -12.76 -3.93
CA GLN A 175 -15.93 -12.87 -2.48
C GLN A 175 -17.24 -13.25 -1.79
N VAL A 176 -18.36 -12.67 -2.22
CA VAL A 176 -19.69 -13.05 -1.73
C VAL A 176 -19.99 -14.52 -2.06
N ILE A 177 -19.72 -14.97 -3.29
CA ILE A 177 -19.87 -16.37 -3.70
C ILE A 177 -18.98 -17.28 -2.83
N THR A 178 -17.73 -16.88 -2.59
CA THR A 178 -16.79 -17.62 -1.75
C THR A 178 -17.29 -17.76 -0.32
N ILE A 179 -17.85 -16.69 0.25
CA ILE A 179 -18.48 -16.69 1.58
C ILE A 179 -19.69 -17.64 1.60
N VAL A 180 -20.56 -17.59 0.60
CA VAL A 180 -21.74 -18.47 0.49
C VAL A 180 -21.35 -19.94 0.32
N ALA A 181 -20.36 -20.24 -0.53
CA ALA A 181 -19.87 -21.59 -0.75
C ALA A 181 -19.18 -22.16 0.50
N ALA A 182 -18.42 -21.33 1.22
CA ALA A 182 -17.87 -21.67 2.52
C ALA A 182 -19.00 -21.95 3.52
N GLU A 183 -19.99 -21.07 3.65
CA GLU A 183 -21.17 -21.25 4.50
C GLU A 183 -21.88 -22.59 4.24
N TYR A 184 -22.15 -22.89 2.97
CA TYR A 184 -22.78 -24.14 2.57
C TYR A 184 -21.93 -25.36 2.95
N THR A 185 -20.63 -25.32 2.66
CA THR A 185 -19.70 -26.43 2.95
C THR A 185 -19.57 -26.65 4.45
N PHE A 186 -19.51 -25.57 5.24
CA PHE A 186 -19.48 -25.64 6.70
C PHE A 186 -20.73 -26.34 7.25
N ARG A 187 -21.93 -25.95 6.80
CA ARG A 187 -23.19 -26.58 7.21
C ARG A 187 -23.24 -28.05 6.84
N LYS A 188 -22.77 -28.41 5.64
CA LYS A 188 -22.68 -29.82 5.19
C LYS A 188 -21.76 -30.66 6.07
N LEU A 189 -20.62 -30.10 6.49
CA LEU A 189 -19.70 -30.77 7.42
C LEU A 189 -20.32 -30.94 8.81
N GLU A 190 -21.05 -29.94 9.29
CA GLU A 190 -21.74 -30.01 10.57
C GLU A 190 -22.87 -31.05 10.58
N PHE A 191 -23.62 -31.15 9.49
CA PHE A 191 -24.66 -32.16 9.33
C PHE A 191 -24.09 -33.58 9.37
N LYS A 192 -22.97 -33.83 8.67
CA LYS A 192 -22.33 -35.16 8.66
C LYS A 192 -21.86 -35.58 10.06
N GLU A 193 -21.25 -34.67 10.82
CA GLU A 193 -20.75 -34.96 12.17
C GLU A 193 -21.89 -35.22 13.16
N LYS A 194 -23.00 -34.47 13.08
CA LYS A 194 -24.18 -34.71 13.92
C LYS A 194 -24.92 -35.99 13.56
N LYS A 195 -24.96 -36.36 12.28
CA LYS A 195 -25.60 -37.61 11.81
C LYS A 195 -24.92 -38.86 12.38
N SER A 196 -23.60 -38.85 12.61
CA SER A 196 -22.91 -39.98 13.25
C SER A 196 -23.18 -40.11 14.75
N ILE A 197 -23.62 -39.04 15.42
CA ILE A 197 -23.78 -39.01 16.88
C ILE A 197 -25.22 -39.32 17.30
N ILE A 198 -26.22 -39.07 16.45
CA ILE A 198 -27.62 -39.01 16.90
C ILE A 198 -28.49 -39.90 16.00
N SER A 199 -28.77 -41.13 16.46
CA SER A 199 -29.78 -42.01 15.84
C SER A 199 -31.18 -41.90 16.46
N LYS A 200 -31.42 -41.03 17.45
CA LYS A 200 -32.71 -41.04 18.20
C LYS A 200 -33.46 -39.73 18.46
N ASN A 201 -32.99 -38.53 18.03
CA ASN A 201 -33.79 -37.30 18.26
C ASN A 201 -33.65 -36.26 17.14
N THR A 202 -34.63 -36.21 16.23
CA THR A 202 -34.63 -35.43 14.99
C THR A 202 -34.95 -33.94 15.20
N SER A 203 -35.78 -33.59 16.17
CA SER A 203 -36.29 -32.20 16.35
C SER A 203 -35.23 -31.22 16.87
N TYR A 204 -34.25 -31.67 17.67
CA TYR A 204 -33.19 -30.80 18.19
C TYR A 204 -32.14 -30.43 17.12
N ILE A 205 -32.01 -31.25 16.07
CA ILE A 205 -31.02 -31.07 15.00
C ILE A 205 -31.36 -29.87 14.12
N LEU A 206 -32.64 -29.70 13.79
CA LEU A 206 -33.14 -28.62 12.92
C LEU A 206 -32.97 -27.24 13.56
N LEU A 207 -33.14 -27.15 14.89
CA LEU A 207 -32.92 -25.90 15.63
C LEU A 207 -31.43 -25.51 15.68
N SER A 208 -30.53 -26.49 15.71
CA SER A 208 -29.08 -26.27 15.76
C SER A 208 -28.47 -25.84 14.42
N LEU A 209 -29.14 -26.12 13.29
CA LEU A 209 -28.72 -25.75 11.93
C LEU A 209 -29.08 -24.30 11.56
N LYS A 210 -29.83 -23.59 12.41
CA LYS A 210 -30.27 -22.21 12.14
C LYS A 210 -29.15 -21.17 12.32
N HIS A 211 -27.98 -21.57 12.83
CA HIS A 211 -26.90 -20.66 13.20
C HIS A 211 -25.75 -20.78 12.18
N GLY A 212 -25.58 -19.78 11.32
CA GLY A 212 -24.54 -19.79 10.27
C GLY A 212 -23.10 -19.63 10.77
N ILE A 213 -22.11 -19.60 9.87
CA ILE A 213 -20.67 -19.44 10.18
C ILE A 213 -20.44 -18.19 11.02
N PHE A 214 -21.06 -17.06 10.69
CA PHE A 214 -20.92 -15.83 11.47
C PHE A 214 -21.34 -16.01 12.92
N ARG A 215 -22.48 -16.67 13.15
CA ARG A 215 -22.93 -16.93 14.53
C ARG A 215 -22.05 -17.97 15.22
N SER A 216 -21.58 -18.98 14.50
CA SER A 216 -20.58 -19.94 15.01
C SER A 216 -19.25 -19.27 15.34
N PHE A 217 -18.84 -18.27 14.56
CA PHE A 217 -17.64 -17.49 14.80
C PHE A 217 -17.83 -16.54 15.99
N ILE A 218 -18.99 -15.88 16.10
CA ILE A 218 -19.34 -15.08 17.28
C ILE A 218 -19.43 -15.97 18.52
N ILE A 219 -19.97 -17.18 18.43
CA ILE A 219 -20.00 -18.15 19.52
C ILE A 219 -18.60 -18.66 19.82
N PHE A 220 -17.74 -18.86 18.82
CA PHE A 220 -16.33 -19.22 19.00
C PHE A 220 -15.56 -18.08 19.68
N ILE A 221 -15.78 -16.82 19.28
CA ILE A 221 -15.24 -15.64 19.94
C ILE A 221 -15.78 -15.56 21.36
N LYS A 222 -17.09 -15.61 21.58
CA LYS A 222 -17.70 -15.56 22.92
C LYS A 222 -17.26 -16.74 23.80
N GLY A 223 -17.13 -17.91 23.22
CA GLY A 223 -16.70 -19.14 23.89
C GLY A 223 -15.22 -19.09 24.25
N ASN A 224 -14.36 -18.66 23.33
CA ASN A 224 -12.95 -18.41 23.63
C ASN A 224 -12.75 -17.20 24.53
N TRP A 225 -13.58 -16.17 24.44
CA TRP A 225 -13.57 -15.03 25.34
C TRP A 225 -13.88 -15.46 26.76
N LYS A 226 -14.88 -16.35 26.91
CA LYS A 226 -15.22 -16.97 28.19
C LYS A 226 -14.13 -17.93 28.67
N ARG A 227 -13.42 -18.62 27.76
CA ARG A 227 -12.38 -19.61 28.10
C ARG A 227 -11.01 -18.97 28.39
N SER A 228 -10.61 -17.98 27.61
CA SER A 228 -9.37 -17.21 27.75
C SER A 228 -9.42 -15.93 26.89
N LYS A 229 -9.67 -14.79 27.53
CA LYS A 229 -9.58 -13.46 26.91
C LYS A 229 -8.23 -13.20 26.23
N VAL A 230 -7.18 -13.86 26.72
CA VAL A 230 -5.80 -13.74 26.24
C VAL A 230 -5.66 -14.24 24.80
N VAL A 231 -6.29 -15.37 24.45
CA VAL A 231 -6.19 -15.94 23.09
C VAL A 231 -6.87 -15.04 22.07
N VAL A 232 -8.04 -14.48 22.41
CA VAL A 232 -8.76 -13.57 21.51
C VAL A 232 -7.99 -12.27 21.31
N ALA A 233 -7.43 -11.71 22.38
CA ALA A 233 -6.59 -10.53 22.31
C ALA A 233 -5.32 -10.76 21.45
N SER A 234 -4.65 -11.91 21.63
CA SER A 234 -3.50 -12.34 20.81
C SER A 234 -3.84 -12.36 19.32
N VAL A 235 -4.98 -12.95 18.94
CA VAL A 235 -5.44 -13.00 17.53
C VAL A 235 -5.72 -11.59 16.99
N ILE A 236 -6.41 -10.73 17.75
CA ILE A 236 -6.70 -9.35 17.33
C ILE A 236 -5.39 -8.57 17.10
N LEU A 237 -4.42 -8.68 18.00
CA LEU A 237 -3.12 -8.04 17.87
C LEU A 237 -2.37 -8.51 16.63
N LYS A 238 -2.42 -9.81 16.31
CA LYS A 238 -1.79 -10.36 15.10
C LYS A 238 -2.48 -9.90 13.81
N ILE A 239 -3.80 -9.73 13.81
CA ILE A 239 -4.53 -9.13 12.67
C ILE A 239 -4.12 -7.67 12.47
N ASN A 240 -4.02 -6.88 13.55
CA ASN A 240 -3.57 -5.48 13.45
C ASN A 240 -2.11 -5.38 12.99
N SER A 241 -1.24 -6.27 13.49
CA SER A 241 0.16 -6.37 13.04
C SER A 241 0.25 -6.77 11.56
N LEU A 242 -0.63 -7.65 11.09
CA LEU A 242 -0.73 -7.99 9.67
C LEU A 242 -1.12 -6.77 8.82
N ALA A 243 -2.14 -6.01 9.25
CA ALA A 243 -2.56 -4.80 8.56
C ALA A 243 -1.44 -3.74 8.51
N ALA A 244 -0.71 -3.53 9.62
CA ALA A 244 0.43 -2.64 9.66
C ALA A 244 1.58 -3.08 8.74
N GLY A 245 1.87 -4.39 8.70
CA GLY A 245 2.87 -4.97 7.80
C GLY A 245 2.53 -4.76 6.32
N VAL A 246 1.26 -4.94 5.96
CA VAL A 246 0.76 -4.63 4.61
C VAL A 246 0.85 -3.14 4.32
N GLY A 247 0.52 -2.28 5.29
CA GLY A 247 0.65 -0.83 5.16
C GLY A 247 2.08 -0.39 4.85
N LEU A 248 3.08 -0.95 5.55
CA LEU A 248 4.51 -0.69 5.27
C LEU A 248 4.93 -1.17 3.87
N LEU A 249 4.43 -2.33 3.45
CA LEU A 249 4.69 -2.86 2.12
C LEU A 249 4.14 -1.92 1.04
N VAL A 250 2.89 -1.46 1.19
CA VAL A 250 2.25 -0.52 0.27
C VAL A 250 2.98 0.82 0.26
N LEU A 251 3.36 1.34 1.44
CA LEU A 251 4.15 2.56 1.55
C LEU A 251 5.48 2.45 0.82
N GLY A 252 6.20 1.34 1.00
CA GLY A 252 7.47 1.10 0.32
C GLY A 252 7.33 1.00 -1.20
N LEU A 253 6.31 0.31 -1.69
CA LEU A 253 6.02 0.24 -3.13
C LEU A 253 5.60 1.60 -3.70
N THR A 254 4.82 2.38 -2.94
CA THR A 254 4.39 3.73 -3.32
C THR A 254 5.60 4.65 -3.44
N LEU A 255 6.53 4.60 -2.48
CA LEU A 255 7.79 5.34 -2.53
C LEU A 255 8.63 4.99 -3.75
N ILE A 256 8.79 3.70 -4.07
CA ILE A 256 9.54 3.28 -5.28
C ILE A 256 8.88 3.81 -6.56
N GLY A 257 7.55 3.88 -6.58
CA GLY A 257 6.79 4.35 -7.73
C GLY A 257 6.63 5.87 -7.85
N ASP A 258 6.92 6.63 -6.79
CA ASP A 258 6.66 8.07 -6.74
C ASP A 258 7.56 8.84 -7.72
N VAL A 259 7.00 9.82 -8.43
CA VAL A 259 7.75 10.68 -9.37
C VAL A 259 8.90 11.41 -8.66
N PHE A 260 8.74 11.74 -7.38
CA PHE A 260 9.78 12.36 -6.56
C PHE A 260 11.08 11.54 -6.54
N ILE A 261 10.99 10.20 -6.51
CA ILE A 261 12.16 9.31 -6.46
C ILE A 261 12.55 8.82 -7.86
N SER A 262 11.56 8.56 -8.71
CA SER A 262 11.78 7.96 -10.03
C SER A 262 12.19 8.95 -11.12
N ASP A 263 11.88 10.24 -11.00
CA ASP A 263 12.21 11.23 -12.02
C ASP A 263 13.73 11.39 -12.20
N GLY A 264 14.24 11.04 -13.39
CA GLY A 264 15.64 11.17 -13.76
C GLY A 264 16.22 12.58 -13.59
N SER A 265 15.40 13.62 -13.76
CA SER A 265 15.83 15.02 -13.56
C SER A 265 16.11 15.32 -12.09
N LEU A 266 15.18 14.97 -11.20
CA LEU A 266 15.32 15.11 -9.75
C LEU A 266 16.45 14.24 -9.22
N LYS A 267 16.57 13.00 -9.74
CA LYS A 267 17.60 12.04 -9.34
C LYS A 267 19.00 12.64 -9.43
N HIS A 268 19.30 13.39 -10.49
CA HIS A 268 20.60 14.01 -10.66
C HIS A 268 20.87 15.12 -9.63
N ILE A 269 19.87 15.88 -9.21
CA ILE A 269 20.02 16.88 -8.14
C ILE A 269 20.18 16.15 -6.79
N PHE A 270 19.38 15.12 -6.54
CA PHE A 270 19.40 14.36 -5.29
C PHE A 270 20.69 13.56 -5.09
N TYR A 271 21.37 13.15 -6.16
CA TYR A 271 22.72 12.58 -6.09
C TYR A 271 23.82 13.60 -5.79
N LYS A 272 23.54 14.90 -5.85
CA LYS A 272 24.51 15.93 -5.42
C LYS A 272 24.27 16.40 -3.99
N LEU A 273 23.09 16.15 -3.44
CA LEU A 273 22.77 16.46 -2.05
C LEU A 273 23.34 15.37 -1.14
N GLN A 274 24.27 15.75 -0.25
CA GLN A 274 24.93 14.83 0.67
C GLN A 274 24.56 15.14 2.12
N PHE A 275 24.16 14.10 2.86
CA PHE A 275 23.87 14.15 4.29
C PHE A 275 24.62 13.01 4.98
N TYR A 276 25.50 13.32 5.94
CA TYR A 276 26.38 12.34 6.59
C TYR A 276 27.18 11.46 5.61
N CYS A 277 27.70 12.04 4.52
CA CYS A 277 28.41 11.33 3.45
C CYS A 277 27.55 10.34 2.64
N TYR A 278 26.23 10.31 2.85
CA TYR A 278 25.29 9.56 2.04
C TYR A 278 24.55 10.49 1.08
N TYR A 279 24.27 10.02 -0.13
CA TYR A 279 23.45 10.76 -1.09
C TYR A 279 21.99 10.75 -0.67
N PHE A 280 21.31 11.88 -0.83
CA PHE A 280 19.90 12.01 -0.48
C PHE A 280 19.01 10.97 -1.21
N TYR A 281 19.33 10.72 -2.49
CA TYR A 281 18.66 9.67 -3.26
C TYR A 281 18.81 8.28 -2.62
N ASP A 282 20.02 7.90 -2.20
CA ASP A 282 20.28 6.59 -1.59
C ASP A 282 19.58 6.45 -0.25
N ILE A 283 19.48 7.55 0.51
CA ILE A 283 18.69 7.59 1.74
C ILE A 283 17.22 7.26 1.40
N LEU A 284 16.59 7.99 0.48
CA LEU A 284 15.18 7.76 0.10
C LEU A 284 14.94 6.36 -0.50
N ALA A 285 15.82 5.87 -1.36
CA ALA A 285 15.75 4.51 -1.90
C ALA A 285 15.88 3.46 -0.79
N GLY A 286 16.77 3.70 0.18
CA GLY A 286 16.90 2.90 1.39
C GLY A 286 15.62 2.87 2.23
N LEU A 287 14.90 3.99 2.34
CA LEU A 287 13.60 4.06 3.04
C LEU A 287 12.59 3.13 2.38
N ALA A 288 12.48 3.25 1.07
CA ALA A 288 11.51 2.52 0.28
C ALA A 288 11.80 1.01 0.35
N ALA A 289 13.06 0.62 0.14
CA ALA A 289 13.51 -0.76 0.25
C ALA A 289 13.31 -1.33 1.66
N ALA A 290 13.70 -0.58 2.71
CA ALA A 290 13.50 -0.98 4.09
C ALA A 290 12.02 -1.18 4.41
N SER A 291 11.14 -0.29 3.94
CA SER A 291 9.69 -0.38 4.13
C SER A 291 9.12 -1.66 3.50
N VAL A 292 9.53 -2.00 2.28
CA VAL A 292 9.12 -3.25 1.61
C VAL A 292 9.61 -4.47 2.38
N VAL A 293 10.91 -4.54 2.71
CA VAL A 293 11.51 -5.70 3.38
C VAL A 293 10.89 -5.91 4.77
N ILE A 294 10.77 -4.84 5.56
CA ILE A 294 10.15 -4.89 6.89
C ILE A 294 8.68 -5.28 6.75
N GLY A 295 7.94 -4.73 5.78
CA GLY A 295 6.54 -5.06 5.52
C GLY A 295 6.32 -6.55 5.21
N ILE A 296 7.14 -7.13 4.33
CA ILE A 296 7.08 -8.56 3.98
C ILE A 296 7.36 -9.45 5.19
N LEU A 297 8.45 -9.17 5.92
CA LEU A 297 8.85 -9.95 7.08
C LEU A 297 7.79 -9.91 8.19
N THR A 298 7.21 -8.74 8.43
CA THR A 298 6.10 -8.55 9.37
C THR A 298 4.87 -9.33 8.98
N THR A 299 4.46 -9.20 7.72
CA THR A 299 3.28 -9.88 7.19
C THR A 299 3.45 -11.40 7.36
N SER A 300 4.65 -11.91 7.07
CA SER A 300 4.99 -13.32 7.22
C SER A 300 4.91 -13.80 8.67
N THR A 301 5.49 -13.05 9.62
CA THR A 301 5.44 -13.43 11.05
C THR A 301 4.04 -13.31 11.63
N ALA A 302 3.24 -12.33 11.20
CA ALA A 302 1.85 -12.19 11.61
C ALA A 302 1.00 -13.38 11.13
N VAL A 303 1.17 -13.81 9.86
CA VAL A 303 0.52 -15.01 9.33
C VAL A 303 0.92 -16.26 10.10
N LEU A 304 2.21 -16.46 10.39
CA LEU A 304 2.68 -17.58 11.19
C LEU A 304 2.07 -17.57 12.60
N GLY A 305 1.95 -16.39 13.21
CA GLY A 305 1.30 -16.20 14.51
C GLY A 305 -0.18 -16.60 14.49
N LEU A 306 -0.92 -16.15 13.47
CA LEU A 306 -2.33 -16.53 13.28
C LEU A 306 -2.49 -18.05 13.10
N VAL A 307 -1.63 -18.65 12.26
CA VAL A 307 -1.62 -20.11 12.05
C VAL A 307 -1.28 -20.86 13.35
N GLY A 308 -0.35 -20.33 14.16
CA GLY A 308 0.03 -20.87 15.47
C GLY A 308 -1.14 -20.90 16.44
N SER A 309 -1.81 -19.77 16.66
CA SER A 309 -2.99 -19.67 17.53
C SER A 309 -4.14 -20.54 17.02
N TRP A 310 -4.32 -20.66 15.70
CA TRP A 310 -5.37 -21.52 15.13
C TRP A 310 -5.09 -23.01 15.27
N LYS A 311 -3.87 -23.46 15.02
CA LYS A 311 -3.47 -24.87 15.19
C LYS A 311 -3.31 -25.26 16.65
N LYS A 312 -3.30 -24.28 17.58
CA LYS A 312 -2.93 -24.47 18.99
C LYS A 312 -1.61 -25.22 19.13
N SER A 313 -0.70 -25.00 18.18
CA SER A 313 0.58 -25.70 18.16
C SER A 313 1.59 -24.85 18.93
N PRO A 314 2.05 -25.30 20.11
CA PRO A 314 2.98 -24.53 20.93
C PRO A 314 4.27 -24.21 20.17
N ARG A 315 4.75 -25.14 19.34
CA ARG A 315 5.97 -24.97 18.53
C ARG A 315 5.85 -23.80 17.55
N ILE A 316 4.77 -23.77 16.75
CA ILE A 316 4.56 -22.72 15.75
C ILE A 316 4.42 -21.35 16.43
N LEU A 317 3.69 -21.30 17.55
CA LEU A 317 3.48 -20.06 18.30
C LEU A 317 4.81 -19.51 18.83
N VAL A 318 5.64 -20.36 19.45
CA VAL A 318 6.97 -19.98 19.94
C VAL A 318 7.88 -19.54 18.79
N THR A 319 7.94 -20.30 17.69
CA THR A 319 8.74 -19.92 16.51
C THR A 319 8.32 -18.55 15.97
N SER A 320 7.02 -18.31 15.80
CA SER A 320 6.53 -17.01 15.33
C SER A 320 6.90 -15.86 16.27
N SER A 321 6.92 -16.12 17.59
CA SER A 321 7.30 -15.12 18.60
C SER A 321 8.79 -14.81 18.58
N VAL A 322 9.65 -15.83 18.43
CA VAL A 322 11.10 -15.66 18.36
C VAL A 322 11.49 -14.88 17.10
N PHE A 323 10.88 -15.20 15.96
CA PHE A 323 11.10 -14.43 14.72
C PHE A 323 10.62 -12.97 14.86
N SER A 324 9.44 -12.73 15.46
CA SER A 324 8.96 -11.36 15.74
C SER A 324 9.96 -10.59 16.61
N LEU A 325 10.49 -11.24 17.67
CA LEU A 325 11.50 -10.65 18.54
C LEU A 325 12.80 -10.31 17.81
N ALA A 326 13.29 -11.22 16.96
CA ALA A 326 14.49 -10.98 16.16
C ALA A 326 14.31 -9.79 15.19
N LEU A 327 13.11 -9.58 14.65
CA LEU A 327 12.81 -8.44 13.77
C LEU A 327 12.71 -7.09 14.48
N HIS A 328 12.56 -7.06 15.81
CA HIS A 328 12.51 -5.79 16.54
C HIS A 328 13.83 -5.02 16.47
N ILE A 329 14.96 -5.72 16.54
CA ILE A 329 16.29 -5.10 16.53
C ILE A 329 16.52 -4.27 15.24
N PRO A 330 16.41 -4.82 14.03
CA PRO A 330 16.60 -4.05 12.81
C PRO A 330 15.54 -2.96 12.63
N ARG A 331 14.30 -3.15 13.09
CA ARG A 331 13.27 -2.10 13.04
C ARG A 331 13.61 -0.93 13.97
N PHE A 332 14.06 -1.20 15.18
CA PHE A 332 14.44 -0.15 16.13
C PHE A 332 15.65 0.64 15.61
N ILE A 333 16.64 -0.05 15.06
CA ILE A 333 17.78 0.58 14.37
C ILE A 333 17.29 1.46 13.21
N ALA A 334 16.41 0.93 12.34
CA ALA A 334 15.85 1.71 11.24
C ALA A 334 15.13 2.96 11.73
N VAL A 335 14.26 2.85 12.74
CA VAL A 335 13.54 3.99 13.33
C VAL A 335 14.51 5.06 13.84
N ILE A 336 15.54 4.67 14.61
CA ILE A 336 16.55 5.62 15.12
C ILE A 336 17.32 6.28 13.98
N LEU A 337 17.81 5.49 13.02
CA LEU A 337 18.53 6.00 11.85
C LEU A 337 17.68 7.04 11.11
N TRP A 338 16.40 6.74 10.90
CA TRP A 338 15.46 7.66 10.23
C TRP A 338 15.23 8.95 11.00
N ILE A 339 15.12 8.89 12.33
CA ILE A 339 15.01 10.08 13.19
C ILE A 339 16.30 10.93 13.11
N VAL A 340 17.47 10.31 13.04
CA VAL A 340 18.75 11.02 12.92
C VAL A 340 18.88 11.66 11.53
N PHE A 341 18.56 10.91 10.46
CA PHE A 341 18.61 11.42 9.09
C PHE A 341 17.65 12.57 8.88
N ILE A 342 16.39 12.47 9.33
CA ILE A 342 15.42 13.54 9.11
C ILE A 342 15.81 14.83 9.83
N LYS A 343 16.44 14.74 11.01
CA LYS A 343 16.98 15.92 11.71
C LYS A 343 18.08 16.59 10.90
N LYS A 344 19.01 15.82 10.35
CA LYS A 344 20.11 16.34 9.54
C LYS A 344 19.64 16.90 8.19
N ILE A 345 18.72 16.19 7.55
CA ILE A 345 18.05 16.66 6.33
C ILE A 345 17.36 17.99 6.61
N ASN A 346 16.60 18.10 7.69
CA ASN A 346 15.93 19.36 8.06
C ASN A 346 16.91 20.52 8.32
N SER A 347 18.07 20.27 8.94
CA SER A 347 19.04 21.33 9.23
C SER A 347 19.85 21.75 8.02
N ASP A 348 20.22 20.80 7.17
CA ASP A 348 21.23 21.03 6.12
C ASP A 348 20.62 21.17 4.72
N MET A 349 19.34 20.83 4.51
CA MET A 349 18.74 20.82 3.17
C MET A 349 18.86 22.17 2.47
N LYS A 350 18.56 23.28 3.17
CA LYS A 350 18.67 24.64 2.60
C LYS A 350 20.10 24.94 2.16
N PHE A 351 21.06 24.74 3.06
CA PHE A 351 22.48 24.93 2.77
C PHE A 351 22.99 24.06 1.61
N GLN A 352 22.64 22.78 1.57
CA GLN A 352 23.06 21.87 0.50
C GLN A 352 22.46 22.28 -0.84
N LEU A 353 21.18 22.68 -0.87
CA LEU A 353 20.53 23.19 -2.08
C LEU A 353 21.14 24.52 -2.54
N GLU A 354 21.47 25.43 -1.62
CA GLU A 354 22.16 26.70 -1.94
C GLU A 354 23.54 26.47 -2.56
N LEU A 355 24.31 25.49 -2.06
CA LEU A 355 25.58 25.11 -2.66
C LEU A 355 25.40 24.57 -4.09
N GLN A 356 24.35 23.77 -4.32
CA GLN A 356 24.02 23.31 -5.67
C GLN A 356 23.52 24.46 -6.57
N GLN A 357 22.82 25.43 -6.00
CA GLN A 357 22.28 26.59 -6.71
C GLN A 357 23.38 27.61 -7.06
N SER A 358 24.35 27.84 -6.17
CA SER A 358 25.50 28.71 -6.46
C SER A 358 26.42 28.09 -7.53
N GLY A 359 26.57 26.77 -7.52
CA GLY A 359 27.22 26.02 -8.61
C GLY A 359 26.50 26.14 -9.96
N TYR A 360 25.18 26.35 -9.95
CA TYR A 360 24.35 26.60 -11.13
C TYR A 360 24.65 27.96 -11.78
N PHE A 361 24.93 29.01 -11.01
CA PHE A 361 25.20 30.35 -11.57
C PHE A 361 26.64 30.58 -12.03
N TYR A 362 27.61 29.87 -11.44
CA TYR A 362 29.03 30.15 -11.73
C TYR A 362 29.58 29.40 -12.95
N LYS A 363 28.96 28.28 -13.36
CA LYS A 363 29.57 27.36 -14.35
C LYS A 363 28.80 27.12 -15.63
N ASP A 364 27.51 27.47 -15.72
CA ASP A 364 26.69 27.04 -16.85
C ASP A 364 25.99 28.24 -17.51
N LYS A 365 26.61 28.80 -18.57
CA LYS A 365 25.96 29.78 -19.47
C LYS A 365 24.96 29.09 -20.42
N GLY A 366 24.13 28.24 -19.82
CA GLY A 366 22.87 27.72 -20.34
C GLY A 366 22.97 26.53 -21.27
N ASN A 367 22.98 25.28 -20.77
CA ASN A 367 22.29 24.21 -21.49
C ASN A 367 21.91 22.95 -20.67
N THR A 368 22.58 22.53 -19.57
CA THR A 368 22.25 21.21 -18.94
C THR A 368 21.94 21.22 -17.44
N ILE A 369 22.62 22.05 -16.64
CA ILE A 369 22.32 22.17 -15.20
C ILE A 369 21.08 23.06 -15.00
N THR A 370 20.89 24.02 -15.89
CA THR A 370 19.73 24.92 -15.94
C THR A 370 18.40 24.17 -16.10
N GLU A 371 18.38 23.23 -17.05
CA GLU A 371 17.20 22.41 -17.36
C GLU A 371 16.76 21.57 -16.15
N LYS A 372 17.71 20.97 -15.42
CA LYS A 372 17.39 20.11 -14.27
C LYS A 372 16.77 20.89 -13.10
N TRP A 373 17.24 22.10 -12.84
CA TRP A 373 16.68 22.97 -11.81
C TRP A 373 15.29 23.49 -12.20
N ASN A 374 15.09 23.86 -13.47
CA ASN A 374 13.78 24.23 -13.99
C ASN A 374 12.79 23.06 -13.86
N ASN A 375 13.23 21.84 -14.20
CA ASN A 375 12.45 20.63 -14.01
C ASN A 375 12.11 20.41 -12.53
N MET A 376 13.03 20.62 -11.59
CA MET A 376 12.73 20.53 -10.15
C MET A 376 11.67 21.55 -9.71
N ILE A 377 11.80 22.81 -10.12
CA ILE A 377 10.86 23.90 -9.81
C ILE A 377 9.45 23.59 -10.34
N MET A 378 9.36 22.99 -11.54
CA MET A 378 8.09 22.54 -12.11
C MET A 378 7.54 21.32 -11.38
N THR A 379 8.33 20.26 -11.20
CA THR A 379 7.88 19.00 -10.59
C THR A 379 7.47 19.18 -9.13
N LEU A 380 8.17 20.03 -8.38
CA LEU A 380 7.87 20.30 -6.97
C LEU A 380 6.96 21.49 -6.75
N GLN A 381 6.58 22.22 -7.81
CA GLN A 381 5.74 23.43 -7.73
C GLN A 381 6.27 24.47 -6.72
N CYS A 382 7.59 24.58 -6.61
CA CYS A 382 8.28 25.44 -5.65
C CYS A 382 9.04 26.58 -6.34
N CYS A 383 9.57 27.54 -5.59
CA CYS A 383 10.47 28.55 -6.13
C CYS A 383 11.59 28.93 -5.15
N GLY A 384 12.82 29.03 -5.65
CA GLY A 384 13.99 29.44 -4.86
C GLY A 384 14.35 28.43 -3.77
N VAL A 385 15.44 28.71 -3.05
CA VAL A 385 15.95 27.82 -1.99
C VAL A 385 15.62 28.34 -0.60
N ASN A 386 15.95 29.59 -0.28
CA ASN A 386 15.60 30.20 1.02
C ASN A 386 14.38 31.08 0.94
N TYR A 387 14.27 31.83 -0.15
CA TYR A 387 13.19 32.75 -0.43
C TYR A 387 12.65 32.48 -1.84
N TYR A 388 11.37 32.72 -2.02
CA TYR A 388 10.71 32.58 -3.31
C TYR A 388 11.28 33.53 -4.40
N ASN A 389 12.08 34.52 -4.04
CA ASN A 389 12.72 35.46 -4.96
C ASN A 389 14.21 35.18 -5.19
N ASP A 390 14.77 34.11 -4.62
CA ASP A 390 16.18 33.71 -4.78
C ASP A 390 16.51 33.17 -6.19
N THR A 391 15.66 33.40 -7.17
CA THR A 391 15.94 33.13 -8.58
C THR A 391 16.74 34.29 -9.17
N TYR A 392 18.05 34.10 -9.30
CA TYR A 392 18.99 35.12 -9.77
C TYR A 392 18.99 35.33 -11.30
N ASP A 393 18.29 34.49 -12.06
CA ASP A 393 18.11 34.66 -13.52
C ASP A 393 16.66 35.08 -13.84
N THR A 394 16.52 36.05 -14.74
CA THR A 394 15.26 36.45 -15.39
C THR A 394 14.46 35.26 -15.90
N LYS A 395 15.10 34.23 -16.48
CA LYS A 395 14.41 33.01 -16.95
C LYS A 395 13.94 32.13 -15.79
N GLY A 396 14.73 32.01 -14.72
CA GLY A 396 14.35 31.26 -13.52
C GLY A 396 13.10 31.83 -12.84
N LYS A 397 12.91 33.16 -12.89
CA LYS A 397 11.73 33.84 -12.34
C LYS A 397 10.43 33.46 -13.06
N GLU A 398 10.49 33.12 -14.34
CA GLU A 398 9.30 32.76 -15.13
C GLU A 398 8.75 31.38 -14.73
N PHE A 399 9.61 30.39 -14.44
CA PHE A 399 9.19 29.06 -13.93
C PHE A 399 8.55 29.10 -12.54
N CYS A 400 8.84 30.15 -11.78
CA CYS A 400 8.30 30.37 -10.44
C CYS A 400 6.88 30.93 -10.42
N CYS A 401 6.30 31.23 -11.57
CA CYS A 401 4.91 31.67 -11.64
C CYS A 401 3.94 30.55 -11.28
N LYS A 402 2.89 30.89 -10.52
CA LYS A 402 1.80 29.95 -10.17
C LYS A 402 1.12 29.38 -11.41
N ASN A 403 1.07 30.17 -12.48
CA ASN A 403 0.51 29.79 -13.79
C ASN A 403 1.60 29.73 -14.86
N ALA A 404 2.84 29.41 -14.49
CA ALA A 404 3.93 29.27 -15.44
C ALA A 404 3.55 28.22 -16.49
N HIS A 405 3.14 28.68 -17.66
CA HIS A 405 2.95 27.85 -18.83
C HIS A 405 4.36 27.69 -19.45
N PRO A 406 4.85 26.45 -19.71
CA PRO A 406 6.20 26.20 -20.27
C PRO A 406 6.47 26.95 -21.58
N SER A 407 5.39 27.45 -22.17
CA SER A 407 5.25 28.06 -23.46
C SER A 407 5.77 29.50 -23.60
N ILE A 408 5.93 30.26 -22.52
CA ILE A 408 6.17 31.73 -22.59
C ILE A 408 7.66 32.12 -22.58
N LEU A 409 8.55 31.17 -22.27
CA LEU A 409 9.92 31.42 -21.80
C LEU A 409 10.99 31.67 -22.89
N ASP A 410 10.55 32.02 -24.11
CA ASP A 410 11.40 31.93 -25.30
C ASP A 410 11.40 33.13 -26.23
N SER A 411 10.99 34.28 -25.75
CA SER A 411 11.25 35.52 -26.49
C SER A 411 12.70 35.95 -26.31
N ASN A 412 13.63 35.24 -26.94
CA ASN A 412 14.94 35.79 -27.34
C ASN A 412 14.78 36.82 -28.49
N THR A 413 13.68 37.54 -28.54
CA THR A 413 13.55 38.74 -29.37
C THR A 413 14.16 39.89 -28.60
N SER A 414 15.39 40.23 -28.98
CA SER A 414 16.00 41.54 -28.76
C SER A 414 15.26 42.64 -29.54
N SER A 415 13.95 42.72 -29.35
CA SER A 415 13.11 43.80 -29.83
C SER A 415 12.24 44.24 -28.67
N THR A 416 12.33 45.53 -28.33
CA THR A 416 11.59 46.27 -27.30
C THR A 416 10.06 46.09 -27.31
N HIS A 417 9.50 45.38 -28.29
CA HIS A 417 8.07 45.07 -28.39
C HIS A 417 7.63 43.73 -27.79
N ALA A 418 8.55 42.80 -27.47
CA ALA A 418 8.16 41.53 -26.85
C ALA A 418 7.85 41.68 -25.35
N SER A 419 8.52 42.61 -24.66
CA SER A 419 8.21 42.94 -23.26
C SER A 419 6.85 43.63 -23.11
N GLU A 420 6.47 44.49 -24.07
CA GLU A 420 5.14 45.13 -24.09
C GLU A 420 4.00 44.15 -24.38
N LEU A 421 4.24 43.09 -25.16
CA LEU A 421 3.25 42.04 -25.41
C LEU A 421 3.14 41.06 -24.22
N LEU A 422 4.22 40.74 -23.51
CA LEU A 422 4.16 39.94 -22.28
C LEU A 422 3.44 40.67 -21.14
N ASP A 423 3.71 41.96 -20.94
CA ASP A 423 3.06 42.77 -19.91
C ASP A 423 1.58 43.05 -20.25
N ASN A 424 1.22 43.17 -21.54
CA ASN A 424 -0.18 43.46 -21.93
C ASN A 424 -1.06 42.22 -22.12
N TYR A 425 -0.51 41.04 -22.45
CA TYR A 425 -1.32 39.82 -22.64
C TYR A 425 -1.42 38.93 -21.39
N PHE A 426 -0.45 39.02 -20.46
CA PHE A 426 -0.40 38.22 -19.23
C PHE A 426 -0.03 39.04 -17.99
N GLY A 427 -0.32 40.34 -17.97
CA GLY A 427 -0.27 41.25 -16.81
C GLY A 427 0.41 40.72 -15.55
N GLY A 428 1.75 40.63 -15.57
CA GLY A 428 2.54 40.11 -14.45
C GLY A 428 2.26 38.65 -14.12
N CYS A 429 3.28 37.96 -13.63
CA CYS A 429 3.11 36.69 -12.93
C CYS A 429 1.93 36.81 -11.95
N GLY A 430 0.80 36.14 -12.18
CA GLY A 430 -0.47 36.25 -11.40
C GLY A 430 -0.36 35.75 -9.95
N GLY A 431 0.83 35.82 -9.39
CA GLY A 431 1.32 35.23 -8.15
C GLY A 431 2.55 34.38 -8.42
N TYR A 432 3.59 34.57 -7.62
CA TYR A 432 4.72 33.64 -7.53
C TYR A 432 4.36 32.48 -6.60
N LYS A 433 4.92 31.29 -6.88
CA LYS A 433 4.94 30.18 -5.94
C LYS A 433 5.68 30.63 -4.69
N THR A 434 4.99 30.64 -3.56
CA THR A 434 5.54 31.15 -2.30
C THR A 434 6.32 30.09 -1.53
N GLU A 435 6.15 28.81 -1.87
CA GLU A 435 6.82 27.69 -1.23
C GLU A 435 8.24 27.52 -1.79
N THR A 436 9.23 27.41 -0.91
CA THR A 436 10.61 27.20 -1.32
C THR A 436 10.85 25.75 -1.72
N CYS A 437 11.80 25.51 -2.62
CA CYS A 437 12.10 24.14 -3.06
C CYS A 437 12.69 23.29 -1.94
N ALA A 438 13.43 23.89 -1.02
CA ALA A 438 13.86 23.20 0.18
C ALA A 438 12.66 22.77 1.04
N ASP A 439 11.71 23.66 1.28
CA ASP A 439 10.54 23.35 2.10
C ASP A 439 9.63 22.31 1.43
N ALA A 440 9.44 22.37 0.10
CA ALA A 440 8.69 21.36 -0.66
C ALA A 440 9.34 19.96 -0.59
N ILE A 441 10.67 19.87 -0.74
CA ILE A 441 11.43 18.62 -0.57
C ILE A 441 11.28 18.10 0.86
N LEU A 442 11.42 18.99 1.85
CA LEU A 442 11.28 18.63 3.26
C LEU A 442 9.86 18.18 3.59
N PHE A 443 8.83 18.82 3.04
CA PHE A 443 7.43 18.45 3.24
C PHE A 443 7.16 17.03 2.74
N LYS A 444 7.52 16.72 1.49
CA LYS A 444 7.38 15.37 0.93
C LYS A 444 8.17 14.33 1.73
N THR A 445 9.43 14.64 2.06
CA THR A 445 10.28 13.74 2.84
C THR A 445 9.70 13.48 4.24
N ARG A 446 9.21 14.51 4.92
CA ARG A 446 8.57 14.39 6.24
C ARG A 446 7.28 13.60 6.18
N MET A 447 6.49 13.76 5.13
CA MET A 447 5.28 12.96 4.94
C MET A 447 5.62 11.47 4.89
N PHE A 448 6.56 11.08 4.02
CA PHE A 448 6.95 9.67 3.88
C PHE A 448 7.62 9.09 5.12
N VAL A 449 8.60 9.81 5.69
CA VAL A 449 9.28 9.39 6.92
C VAL A 449 8.30 9.35 8.09
N GLY A 450 7.36 10.30 8.16
CA GLY A 450 6.31 10.36 9.18
C GLY A 450 5.41 9.13 9.14
N TRP A 451 4.90 8.75 7.97
CA TRP A 451 4.11 7.52 7.80
C TRP A 451 4.92 6.27 8.14
N PHE A 452 6.16 6.18 7.67
CA PHE A 452 7.05 5.06 8.01
C PHE A 452 7.25 4.93 9.52
N LEU A 453 7.58 6.03 10.20
CA LEU A 453 7.79 6.06 11.65
C LEU A 453 6.50 5.71 12.42
N ALA A 454 5.36 6.22 11.97
CA ALA A 454 4.06 5.93 12.59
C ALA A 454 3.72 4.43 12.51
N PHE A 455 3.84 3.82 11.32
CA PHE A 455 3.60 2.39 11.16
C PHE A 455 4.63 1.54 11.90
N ALA A 456 5.93 1.88 11.81
CA ALA A 456 6.98 1.14 12.50
C ALA A 456 6.81 1.18 14.02
N PHE A 457 6.49 2.35 14.60
CA PHE A 457 6.26 2.49 16.04
C PHE A 457 5.00 1.74 16.49
N LEU A 458 3.87 1.92 15.79
CA LEU A 458 2.64 1.18 16.05
C LEU A 458 2.90 -0.33 16.06
N GLN A 459 3.69 -0.79 15.10
CA GLN A 459 4.00 -2.19 14.98
C GLN A 459 4.93 -2.71 16.07
N ILE A 460 5.93 -1.91 16.49
CA ILE A 460 6.78 -2.25 17.64
C ILE A 460 5.90 -2.45 18.89
N VAL A 461 4.97 -1.52 19.15
CA VAL A 461 4.05 -1.62 20.29
C VAL A 461 3.16 -2.85 20.18
N LEU A 462 2.51 -3.07 19.03
CA LEU A 462 1.63 -4.21 18.80
C LEU A 462 2.33 -5.56 18.96
N GLU A 463 3.56 -5.68 18.48
CA GLU A 463 4.33 -6.92 18.58
C GLU A 463 4.86 -7.18 19.99
N ILE A 464 5.32 -6.15 20.73
CA ILE A 464 5.72 -6.31 22.13
C ILE A 464 4.53 -6.81 22.97
N ILE A 465 3.37 -6.16 22.82
CA ILE A 465 2.14 -6.60 23.46
C ILE A 465 1.81 -8.02 22.99
N GLY A 466 1.89 -8.29 21.68
CA GLY A 466 1.66 -9.60 21.09
C GLY A 466 2.53 -10.71 21.70
N VAL A 467 3.82 -10.47 21.94
CA VAL A 467 4.74 -11.43 22.58
C VAL A 467 4.32 -11.73 24.02
N ILE A 468 3.92 -10.70 24.79
CA ILE A 468 3.42 -10.88 26.17
C ILE A 468 2.18 -11.78 26.17
N PHE A 469 1.25 -11.52 25.25
CA PHE A 469 0.03 -12.32 25.11
C PHE A 469 0.33 -13.75 24.64
N VAL A 470 1.26 -13.92 23.70
CA VAL A 470 1.71 -15.24 23.22
C VAL A 470 2.34 -16.06 24.33
N ASN A 471 3.19 -15.46 25.17
CA ASN A 471 3.78 -16.16 26.32
C ASN A 471 2.70 -16.65 27.30
N LYS A 472 1.70 -15.81 27.56
CA LYS A 472 0.57 -16.18 28.42
C LYS A 472 -0.32 -17.26 27.78
N GLU A 473 -0.55 -17.18 26.47
CA GLU A 473 -1.24 -18.21 25.69
C GLU A 473 -0.49 -19.54 25.73
N TYR A 474 0.82 -19.53 25.56
CA TYR A 474 1.69 -20.70 25.64
C TYR A 474 1.59 -21.38 27.02
N SER A 475 1.65 -20.63 28.12
CA SER A 475 1.49 -21.18 29.48
C SER A 475 0.13 -21.87 29.65
N VAL A 476 -0.95 -21.28 29.14
CA VAL A 476 -2.29 -21.88 29.21
C VAL A 476 -2.37 -23.18 28.40
N ILE A 477 -1.78 -23.21 27.20
CA ILE A 477 -1.76 -24.41 26.35
C ILE A 477 -0.96 -25.53 27.04
N MET A 478 0.23 -25.22 27.56
CA MET A 478 1.08 -26.20 28.26
C MET A 478 0.44 -26.76 29.53
N LEU A 479 -0.25 -25.93 30.31
CA LEU A 479 -1.01 -26.38 31.48
C LEU A 479 -2.14 -27.33 31.07
N THR A 480 -2.86 -27.00 29.99
CA THR A 480 -3.95 -27.84 29.47
C THR A 480 -3.42 -29.20 29.00
N GLU A 481 -2.32 -29.22 28.25
CA GLU A 481 -1.70 -30.47 27.78
C GLU A 481 -1.19 -31.33 28.94
N ARG A 482 -0.61 -30.71 29.98
CA ARG A 482 -0.16 -31.42 31.19
C ARG A 482 -1.34 -32.02 31.96
N THR A 483 -2.45 -31.29 32.10
CA THR A 483 -3.66 -31.81 32.76
C THR A 483 -4.33 -32.92 31.96
N GLU A 484 -4.32 -32.85 30.63
CA GLU A 484 -4.87 -33.93 29.80
C GLU A 484 -4.01 -35.19 29.88
N LYS A 485 -2.68 -35.06 29.89
CA LYS A 485 -1.76 -36.20 30.11
C LYS A 485 -1.94 -36.83 31.49
N SER A 486 -1.98 -36.03 32.56
CA SER A 486 -2.15 -36.55 33.93
C SER A 486 -3.53 -37.20 34.13
N LEU A 487 -4.59 -36.63 33.55
CA LEU A 487 -5.92 -37.23 33.59
C LEU A 487 -5.96 -38.54 32.78
N GLY A 488 -5.29 -38.60 31.63
CA GLY A 488 -5.14 -39.81 30.82
C GLY A 488 -4.42 -40.93 31.58
N GLU A 489 -3.32 -40.61 32.27
CA GLU A 489 -2.58 -41.54 33.12
C GLU A 489 -3.43 -42.01 34.32
N ALA A 490 -4.15 -41.10 34.98
CA ALA A 490 -5.04 -41.44 36.10
C ALA A 490 -6.21 -42.34 35.67
N LEU A 491 -6.81 -42.08 34.50
CA LEU A 491 -7.86 -42.91 33.93
C LEU A 491 -7.34 -44.28 33.49
N ASN A 492 -6.15 -44.34 32.87
CA ASN A 492 -5.52 -45.61 32.52
C ASN A 492 -5.19 -46.43 33.78
N SER A 493 -4.66 -45.81 34.82
CA SER A 493 -4.40 -46.45 36.12
C SER A 493 -5.69 -47.00 36.74
N LYS A 494 -6.78 -46.23 36.76
CA LYS A 494 -8.09 -46.71 37.21
C LYS A 494 -8.64 -47.84 36.33
N SER A 495 -8.45 -47.80 35.01
CA SER A 495 -8.89 -48.87 34.11
C SER A 495 -8.12 -50.18 34.35
N ILE A 496 -6.83 -50.08 34.67
CA ILE A 496 -5.98 -51.23 35.05
C ILE A 496 -6.44 -51.79 36.39
N LEU A 497 -6.76 -50.93 37.36
CA LEU A 497 -7.34 -51.35 38.65
C LEU A 497 -8.69 -52.06 38.45
N PHE A 498 -9.57 -51.50 37.61
CA PHE A 498 -10.88 -52.10 37.30
C PHE A 498 -10.74 -53.45 36.60
N ARG A 499 -9.79 -53.60 35.65
CA ARG A 499 -9.47 -54.90 35.03
C ARG A 499 -8.89 -55.92 36.02
N LYS A 500 -8.08 -55.48 36.99
CA LYS A 500 -7.55 -56.37 38.03
C LYS A 500 -8.66 -56.86 38.97
N ILE A 501 -9.57 -55.98 39.39
CA ILE A 501 -10.73 -56.34 40.21
C ILE A 501 -11.64 -57.32 39.44
N PHE A 502 -11.93 -57.06 38.16
CA PHE A 502 -12.74 -57.97 37.35
C PHE A 502 -12.10 -59.34 37.11
N ARG A 503 -10.77 -59.43 36.99
CA ARG A 503 -10.08 -60.73 36.94
C ARG A 503 -10.13 -61.47 38.29
N GLY A 504 -10.05 -60.76 39.41
CA GLY A 504 -10.23 -61.34 40.75
C GLY A 504 -11.64 -61.91 40.95
N VAL A 505 -12.67 -61.16 40.55
CA VAL A 505 -14.09 -61.61 40.63
C VAL A 505 -14.35 -62.81 39.71
N LYS A 506 -13.74 -62.85 38.51
CA LYS A 506 -13.88 -63.99 37.59
C LYS A 506 -13.22 -65.27 38.13
N LEU A 507 -12.16 -65.16 38.92
CA LEU A 507 -11.55 -66.30 39.63
C LEU A 507 -12.39 -66.76 40.83
N PHE A 508 -13.03 -65.82 41.55
CA PHE A 508 -13.89 -66.13 42.70
C PHE A 508 -15.22 -66.79 42.31
N CYS A 509 -15.82 -66.42 41.18
CA CYS A 509 -17.02 -67.10 40.67
C CYS A 509 -16.74 -68.50 40.11
N VAL A 510 -15.52 -68.79 39.66
CA VAL A 510 -15.16 -70.13 39.14
C VAL A 510 -14.84 -71.11 40.27
N SER A 511 -14.36 -70.65 41.44
CA SER A 511 -14.10 -71.55 42.58
C SER A 511 -15.35 -71.92 43.39
N ASN A 512 -16.43 -71.13 43.32
CA ASN A 512 -17.68 -71.40 44.06
C ASN A 512 -18.78 -72.09 43.24
N CYS A 513 -18.51 -72.49 41.99
CA CYS A 513 -19.42 -73.32 41.17
C CYS A 513 -19.02 -74.80 41.13
N LYS A 514 -18.11 -75.24 42.01
CA LYS A 514 -17.61 -76.61 42.09
C LYS A 514 -17.73 -77.24 43.49
N ARG A 515 -18.66 -76.73 44.30
CA ARG A 515 -19.05 -77.34 45.57
C ARG A 515 -20.52 -77.70 45.55
#